data_AF-A0A2E1WTY5-F1
#
_entry.id   AF-A0A2E1WTY5-F1
#
_cell.length_a   1.000
_cell.length_b   1.000
_cell.length_c   1.000
_cell.angle_alpha   90.00
_cell.angle_beta   90.00
_cell.angle_gamma   90.00
#
_symmetry.space_group_name_H-M   'P 1'
#
loop_
_entity.id
_entity.type
_entity.pdbx_description
1 polymer ?
#
loop_
_entity_poly.entity_id
_entity_poly.type
_entity_poly.pdbx_seq_one_letter_code
_entity_poly.pdbx_strand_id
1 'polypeptide(L)'
;MIRSKLSDLGYIFETQTDTEAVVHLIDEAFQEHSALEDAVLTALRQVEGAYGLAVVSSRDPGKIVVARKGSPLLIGIGKNGENLVGSDASAVIQHTKEVVYLDDGDCAVLTAEGYRVFHIEEGDVQRSVHQIEWDLEAAEKGGYEHFMLKEICEQPESIRNVMRGRLLEETGDVRLGGITLSDEELAGIRRIVITACGTSWHAALIGEYMLEELTGIPVEVEYASEFRYRSPVLEDGTLVLAISQSGETADTLAALEEARARGASTMGIVNTVGSSIARKTDFGIYLHAGPEIGVASTKAFTSQIVALALFTLYLGRRRHLSILQGRELVAALRALPDQVAQTLALEPLTKELAAAYGDAHNFLYLGRGYQFPVALEGALKLKEVSYIHAEGYPAAEMKHGPIALIDEDMPVVALAPRDSVYAKVVSNIEEVKARSGRILAVVSGDAPELIGKVDHLIEVPHTVPPLLPVLTSIPLQLLAYHAAIHRNRNVDQPRNLAKSVTVE
;
A
#
# COMPACT_ATOMS: atom_id res chain seq x y z
N MET A 1 -14.19 2.84 -30.67
CA MET A 1 -13.97 3.02 -32.13
C MET A 1 -13.32 1.82 -32.79
N ILE A 2 -12.26 1.23 -32.21
CA ILE A 2 -11.56 0.05 -32.78
C ILE A 2 -12.50 -1.13 -33.09
N ARG A 3 -13.33 -1.55 -32.13
CA ARG A 3 -14.26 -2.68 -32.30
C ARG A 3 -15.21 -2.50 -33.49
N SER A 4 -15.80 -1.32 -33.65
CA SER A 4 -16.69 -1.01 -34.79
C SER A 4 -15.94 -1.12 -36.11
N LYS A 5 -14.75 -0.51 -36.21
CA LYS A 5 -13.92 -0.56 -37.41
C LYS A 5 -13.56 -1.99 -37.81
N LEU A 6 -13.19 -2.84 -36.84
CA LEU A 6 -12.86 -4.24 -37.09
C LEU A 6 -14.10 -5.05 -37.48
N SER A 7 -15.25 -4.81 -36.86
CA SER A 7 -16.51 -5.44 -37.28
C SER A 7 -16.92 -5.05 -38.71
N ASP A 8 -16.69 -3.80 -39.11
CA ASP A 8 -16.93 -3.35 -40.50
C ASP A 8 -15.98 -4.05 -41.51
N LEU A 9 -14.80 -4.46 -41.07
CA LEU A 9 -13.84 -5.27 -41.84
C LEU A 9 -14.17 -6.77 -41.83
N GLY A 10 -15.18 -7.20 -41.07
CA GLY A 10 -15.67 -8.58 -41.02
C GLY A 10 -15.21 -9.40 -39.81
N TYR A 11 -14.52 -8.80 -38.84
CA TYR A 11 -14.15 -9.48 -37.59
C TYR A 11 -15.38 -9.72 -36.70
N ILE A 12 -15.53 -10.96 -36.23
CA ILE A 12 -16.57 -11.38 -35.31
C ILE A 12 -15.98 -11.43 -33.90
N PHE A 13 -16.58 -10.67 -32.99
CA PHE A 13 -16.19 -10.65 -31.58
C PHE A 13 -17.06 -11.60 -30.77
N GLU A 14 -16.43 -12.51 -30.02
CA GLU A 14 -17.07 -13.51 -29.18
C GLU A 14 -17.21 -13.05 -27.72
N THR A 15 -16.41 -12.08 -27.28
CA THR A 15 -16.38 -11.59 -25.90
C THR A 15 -16.80 -10.13 -25.77
N GLN A 16 -16.98 -9.67 -24.54
CA GLN A 16 -17.18 -8.25 -24.23
C GLN A 16 -15.89 -7.53 -23.83
N THR A 17 -14.75 -8.21 -23.91
CA THR A 17 -13.47 -7.65 -23.47
C THR A 17 -12.92 -6.67 -24.51
N ASP A 18 -12.21 -5.67 -24.01
CA ASP A 18 -11.33 -4.80 -24.79
C ASP A 18 -10.11 -5.57 -25.35
N THR A 19 -9.62 -6.58 -24.60
CA THR A 19 -8.48 -7.42 -24.96
C THR A 19 -8.68 -8.11 -26.31
N GLU A 20 -9.88 -8.62 -26.60
CA GLU A 20 -10.20 -9.22 -27.91
C GLU A 20 -10.06 -8.22 -29.07
N ALA A 21 -10.35 -6.94 -28.83
CA ALA A 21 -10.16 -5.91 -29.85
C ALA A 21 -8.68 -5.71 -30.19
N VAL A 22 -7.79 -5.84 -29.21
CA VAL A 22 -6.34 -5.79 -29.43
C VAL A 22 -5.88 -6.99 -30.25
N VAL A 23 -6.39 -8.20 -29.96
CA VAL A 23 -6.05 -9.41 -30.73
C VAL A 23 -6.42 -9.27 -32.21
N HIS A 24 -7.66 -8.86 -32.50
CA HIS A 24 -8.10 -8.65 -33.88
C HIS A 24 -7.35 -7.52 -34.58
N LEU A 25 -6.99 -6.46 -33.85
CA LEU A 25 -6.20 -5.36 -34.40
C LEU A 25 -4.78 -5.80 -34.77
N ILE A 26 -4.17 -6.69 -33.98
CA ILE A 26 -2.88 -7.30 -34.29
C ILE A 26 -3.00 -8.20 -35.52
N ASP A 27 -4.05 -9.03 -35.60
CA ASP A 27 -4.28 -9.91 -36.75
C ASP A 27 -4.47 -9.11 -38.05
N GLU A 28 -5.25 -8.04 -38.03
CA GLU A 28 -5.45 -7.14 -39.18
C GLU A 28 -4.13 -6.47 -39.63
N ALA A 29 -3.26 -6.14 -38.69
CA ALA A 29 -1.93 -5.61 -38.97
C ALA A 29 -0.94 -6.68 -39.46
N PHE A 30 -1.24 -7.96 -39.27
CA PHE A 30 -0.32 -9.08 -39.55
C PHE A 30 -0.41 -9.50 -41.02
N GLN A 31 0.44 -8.89 -41.85
CA GLN A 31 0.56 -9.18 -43.28
C GLN A 31 1.25 -10.53 -43.56
N GLU A 32 1.10 -11.03 -44.79
CA GLU A 32 1.81 -12.22 -45.24
C GLU A 32 3.34 -11.95 -45.27
N HIS A 33 4.12 -12.78 -44.58
CA HIS A 33 5.58 -12.66 -44.42
C HIS A 33 6.11 -11.51 -43.52
N SER A 34 5.28 -10.78 -42.78
CA SER A 34 5.78 -9.84 -41.75
C SER A 34 6.19 -10.57 -40.46
N ALA A 35 7.01 -9.96 -39.63
CA ALA A 35 7.31 -10.49 -38.30
C ALA A 35 6.17 -10.13 -37.30
N LEU A 36 5.96 -10.96 -36.28
CA LEU A 36 4.94 -10.69 -35.24
C LEU A 36 5.13 -9.34 -34.55
N GLU A 37 6.38 -8.95 -34.26
CA GLU A 37 6.68 -7.67 -33.61
C GLU A 37 6.25 -6.46 -34.44
N ASP A 38 6.32 -6.54 -35.78
CA ASP A 38 5.88 -5.46 -36.66
C ASP A 38 4.36 -5.29 -36.61
N ALA A 39 3.63 -6.40 -36.57
CA ALA A 39 2.17 -6.42 -36.45
C ALA A 39 1.72 -5.85 -35.10
N VAL A 40 2.37 -6.28 -34.01
CA VAL A 40 2.11 -5.77 -32.66
C VAL A 40 2.39 -4.27 -32.59
N LEU A 41 3.54 -3.80 -33.08
CA LEU A 41 3.88 -2.37 -33.11
C LEU A 41 2.84 -1.55 -33.90
N THR A 42 2.41 -2.06 -35.06
CA THR A 42 1.44 -1.38 -35.92
C THR A 42 0.06 -1.28 -35.27
N ALA A 43 -0.36 -2.33 -34.57
CA ALA A 43 -1.60 -2.34 -33.81
C ALA A 43 -1.55 -1.35 -32.63
N LEU A 44 -0.48 -1.40 -31.82
CA LEU A 44 -0.36 -0.60 -30.60
C LEU A 44 -0.28 0.90 -30.83
N ARG A 45 0.14 1.36 -32.01
CA ARG A 45 0.05 2.77 -32.42
C ARG A 45 -1.38 3.30 -32.48
N GLN A 46 -2.38 2.42 -32.56
CA GLN A 46 -3.81 2.78 -32.56
C GLN A 46 -4.48 2.55 -31.20
N VAL A 47 -3.77 1.98 -30.21
CA VAL A 47 -4.31 1.66 -28.90
C VAL A 47 -4.06 2.81 -27.92
N GLU A 48 -5.14 3.26 -27.29
CA GLU A 48 -5.11 4.25 -26.21
C GLU A 48 -5.41 3.54 -24.88
N GLY A 49 -4.77 3.99 -23.80
CA GLY A 49 -4.91 3.42 -22.45
C GLY A 49 -3.67 2.68 -21.96
N ALA A 50 -3.85 1.95 -20.86
CA ALA A 50 -2.82 1.14 -20.22
C ALA A 50 -2.93 -0.33 -20.66
N TYR A 51 -1.80 -0.99 -20.88
CA TYR A 51 -1.71 -2.39 -21.24
C TYR A 51 -0.36 -3.00 -20.81
N GLY A 52 -0.39 -4.29 -20.49
CA GLY A 52 0.78 -5.16 -20.38
C GLY A 52 0.47 -6.44 -21.15
N LEU A 53 1.10 -6.62 -22.31
CA LEU A 53 0.72 -7.65 -23.28
C LEU A 53 1.85 -8.67 -23.44
N ALA A 54 1.47 -9.93 -23.60
CA ALA A 54 2.33 -11.00 -24.10
C ALA A 54 1.61 -11.69 -25.25
N VAL A 55 2.18 -11.60 -26.46
CA VAL A 55 1.56 -12.03 -27.71
C VAL A 55 2.38 -13.17 -28.31
N VAL A 56 1.67 -14.22 -28.71
CA VAL A 56 2.21 -15.37 -29.43
C VAL A 56 1.38 -15.61 -30.68
N SER A 57 1.97 -16.19 -31.71
CA SER A 57 1.25 -16.54 -32.94
C SER A 57 1.75 -17.86 -33.51
N SER A 58 0.82 -18.66 -34.03
CA SER A 58 1.15 -19.86 -34.81
C SER A 58 1.74 -19.54 -36.19
N ARG A 59 1.52 -18.32 -36.70
CA ARG A 59 2.07 -17.84 -37.98
C ARG A 59 3.56 -17.50 -37.89
N ASP A 60 4.06 -17.21 -36.69
CA ASP A 60 5.46 -16.86 -36.43
C ASP A 60 5.89 -17.46 -35.07
N PRO A 61 6.06 -18.80 -35.02
CA PRO A 61 6.27 -19.55 -33.79
C PRO A 61 7.69 -19.40 -33.23
N GLY A 62 7.86 -19.73 -31.94
CA GLY A 62 9.17 -19.77 -31.29
C GLY A 62 9.61 -18.46 -30.63
N LYS A 63 8.72 -17.46 -30.58
CA LYS A 63 8.94 -16.20 -29.85
C LYS A 63 7.69 -15.69 -29.16
N ILE A 64 7.91 -14.82 -28.18
CA ILE A 64 6.88 -14.05 -27.49
C ILE A 64 7.20 -12.58 -27.72
N VAL A 65 6.22 -11.81 -28.19
CA VAL A 65 6.33 -10.35 -28.27
C VAL A 65 5.57 -9.76 -27.10
N VAL A 66 6.26 -8.98 -26.28
CA VAL A 66 5.67 -8.28 -25.14
C VAL A 66 5.65 -6.79 -25.38
N ALA A 67 4.67 -6.10 -24.80
CA ALA A 67 4.56 -4.65 -24.88
C ALA A 67 3.99 -4.08 -23.58
N ARG A 68 4.55 -2.97 -23.14
CA ARG A 68 4.21 -2.29 -21.89
C ARG A 68 3.78 -0.85 -22.13
N LYS A 69 2.68 -0.43 -21.49
CA LYS A 69 2.31 0.97 -21.27
C LYS A 69 1.43 1.05 -20.03
N GLY A 70 1.89 1.66 -18.95
CA GLY A 70 1.12 1.81 -17.70
C GLY A 70 1.08 0.55 -16.82
N SER A 71 0.69 -0.62 -17.36
CA SER A 71 0.68 -1.87 -16.58
C SER A 71 2.06 -2.49 -16.46
N PRO A 72 2.47 -3.02 -15.28
CA PRO A 72 3.81 -3.55 -15.07
C PRO A 72 4.08 -4.80 -15.90
N LEU A 73 5.32 -4.90 -16.41
CA LEU A 73 5.80 -6.06 -17.16
C LEU A 73 7.32 -6.17 -17.01
N LEU A 74 7.80 -7.39 -16.82
CA LEU A 74 9.23 -7.70 -16.69
C LEU A 74 9.61 -8.97 -17.44
N ILE A 75 10.90 -9.08 -17.73
CA ILE A 75 11.54 -10.26 -18.33
C ILE A 75 12.38 -10.93 -17.25
N GLY A 76 12.19 -12.24 -17.03
CA GLY A 76 13.09 -13.07 -16.22
C GLY A 76 14.15 -13.73 -17.08
N ILE A 77 15.42 -13.61 -16.70
CA ILE A 77 16.56 -14.23 -17.37
C ILE A 77 16.92 -15.54 -16.67
N GLY A 78 16.46 -16.67 -17.20
CA GLY A 78 16.71 -17.99 -16.62
C GLY A 78 18.14 -18.47 -16.79
N LYS A 79 18.64 -19.22 -15.79
CA LYS A 79 20.02 -19.74 -15.77
C LYS A 79 20.35 -20.70 -16.91
N ASN A 80 19.33 -21.34 -17.51
CA ASN A 80 19.47 -22.30 -18.60
C ASN A 80 19.22 -21.69 -19.99
N GLY A 81 19.24 -20.36 -20.11
CA GLY A 81 18.91 -19.67 -21.36
C GLY A 81 17.40 -19.59 -21.63
N GLU A 82 16.55 -19.93 -20.65
CA GLU A 82 15.12 -19.67 -20.74
C GLU A 82 14.83 -18.18 -20.50
N ASN A 83 13.93 -17.60 -21.29
CA ASN A 83 13.45 -16.25 -21.09
C ASN A 83 11.99 -16.30 -20.66
N LEU A 84 11.67 -15.65 -19.54
CA LEU A 84 10.36 -15.66 -18.91
C LEU A 84 9.75 -14.26 -18.96
N VAL A 85 8.43 -14.19 -18.92
CA VAL A 85 7.71 -12.91 -18.84
C VAL A 85 6.73 -13.00 -17.69
N GLY A 86 6.67 -11.95 -16.88
CA GLY A 86 5.69 -11.83 -15.81
C GLY A 86 5.26 -10.38 -15.63
N SER A 87 4.06 -10.17 -15.10
CA SER A 87 3.61 -8.86 -14.61
C SER A 87 4.21 -8.52 -13.26
N ASP A 88 4.77 -9.51 -12.54
CA ASP A 88 5.36 -9.37 -11.21
C ASP A 88 6.55 -10.33 -11.04
N ALA A 89 7.50 -9.96 -10.19
CA ALA A 89 8.72 -10.73 -9.92
C ALA A 89 8.43 -12.11 -9.30
N SER A 90 7.34 -12.24 -8.54
CA SER A 90 6.89 -13.51 -7.96
C SER A 90 6.58 -14.59 -9.00
N ALA A 91 6.17 -14.21 -10.21
CA ALA A 91 5.88 -15.16 -11.28
C ALA A 91 7.14 -15.81 -11.86
N VAL A 92 8.31 -15.16 -11.74
CA VAL A 92 9.57 -15.62 -12.35
C VAL A 92 10.60 -16.12 -11.32
N ILE A 93 10.42 -15.80 -10.04
CA ILE A 93 11.44 -16.04 -9.00
C ILE A 93 11.78 -17.52 -8.78
N GLN A 94 10.85 -18.43 -9.10
CA GLN A 94 11.10 -19.88 -9.04
C GLN A 94 12.19 -20.34 -10.02
N HIS A 95 12.39 -19.59 -11.11
CA HIS A 95 13.30 -19.91 -12.19
C HIS A 95 14.56 -19.04 -12.14
N THR A 96 14.41 -17.76 -11.79
CA THR A 96 15.51 -16.80 -11.77
C THR A 96 15.30 -15.64 -10.84
N LYS A 97 16.42 -15.10 -10.34
CA LYS A 97 16.46 -13.83 -9.60
C LYS A 97 16.87 -12.66 -10.48
N GLU A 98 17.27 -12.89 -11.73
CA GLU A 98 17.71 -11.84 -12.65
C GLU A 98 16.52 -11.41 -13.51
N VAL A 99 16.13 -10.14 -13.38
CA VAL A 99 14.97 -9.56 -14.07
C VAL A 99 15.30 -8.26 -14.77
N VAL A 100 14.61 -7.99 -15.87
CA VAL A 100 14.69 -6.73 -16.61
C VAL A 100 13.30 -6.11 -16.59
N TYR A 101 13.18 -4.94 -15.96
CA TYR A 101 11.93 -4.18 -15.94
C TYR A 101 11.82 -3.40 -17.25
N LEU A 102 10.66 -3.52 -17.91
CA LEU A 102 10.35 -2.73 -19.11
C LEU A 102 9.85 -1.36 -18.67
N ASP A 103 10.12 -0.30 -19.41
CA ASP A 103 9.52 1.02 -19.21
C ASP A 103 8.28 1.22 -20.09
N ASP A 104 7.53 2.31 -19.87
CA ASP A 104 6.37 2.61 -20.70
C ASP A 104 6.78 2.87 -22.15
N GLY A 105 6.07 2.25 -23.09
CA GLY A 105 6.40 2.28 -24.51
C GLY A 105 7.40 1.20 -24.95
N ASP A 106 8.00 0.46 -24.01
CA ASP A 106 8.86 -0.66 -24.36
C ASP A 106 8.06 -1.82 -24.92
N CYS A 107 8.65 -2.44 -25.93
CA CYS A 107 8.33 -3.73 -26.46
C CYS A 107 9.57 -4.63 -26.38
N ALA A 108 9.37 -5.93 -26.25
CA ALA A 108 10.48 -6.87 -26.34
C ALA A 108 10.09 -8.12 -27.11
N VAL A 109 11.05 -8.67 -27.83
CA VAL A 109 10.95 -9.98 -28.48
C VAL A 109 11.80 -10.94 -27.68
N LEU A 110 11.19 -12.01 -27.19
CA LEU A 110 11.84 -13.07 -26.43
C LEU A 110 11.84 -14.35 -27.26
N THR A 111 13.00 -14.95 -27.42
CA THR A 111 13.20 -16.26 -28.07
C THR A 111 13.91 -17.21 -27.11
N ALA A 112 14.13 -18.45 -27.53
CA ALA A 112 14.99 -19.38 -26.79
C ALA A 112 16.47 -18.98 -26.76
N GLU A 113 16.89 -18.02 -27.60
CA GLU A 113 18.30 -17.59 -27.74
C GLU A 113 18.60 -16.33 -26.94
N GLY A 114 17.57 -15.54 -26.59
CA GLY A 114 17.73 -14.28 -25.87
C GLY A 114 16.49 -13.41 -25.95
N TYR A 115 16.68 -12.14 -25.58
CA TYR A 115 15.65 -11.11 -25.72
C TYR A 115 16.25 -9.86 -26.37
N ARG A 116 15.39 -9.10 -27.05
CA ARG A 116 15.71 -7.76 -27.57
C ARG A 116 14.62 -6.79 -27.12
N VAL A 117 15.00 -5.68 -26.51
CA VAL A 117 14.08 -4.61 -26.08
C VAL A 117 14.19 -3.45 -27.05
N PHE A 118 13.05 -2.88 -27.41
CA PHE A 118 12.92 -1.70 -28.27
C PHE A 118 11.74 -0.86 -27.82
N HIS A 119 11.88 0.45 -27.89
CA HIS A 119 10.81 1.39 -27.62
C HIS A 119 9.99 1.65 -28.89
N ILE A 120 8.66 1.75 -28.75
CA ILE A 120 7.71 1.90 -29.87
C ILE A 120 7.99 3.12 -30.78
N GLU A 121 8.62 4.16 -30.23
CA GLU A 121 9.00 5.38 -30.95
C GLU A 121 10.51 5.54 -31.19
N GLU A 122 11.36 4.96 -30.33
CA GLU A 122 12.81 5.26 -30.31
C GLU A 122 13.68 4.15 -30.89
N GLY A 123 13.11 2.97 -31.17
CA GLY A 123 13.86 1.82 -31.69
C GLY A 123 14.56 1.03 -30.58
N ASP A 124 15.68 0.37 -30.87
CA ASP A 124 16.35 -0.51 -29.91
C ASP A 124 16.81 0.25 -28.64
N VAL A 125 16.50 -0.32 -27.47
CA VAL A 125 16.88 0.25 -26.16
C VAL A 125 17.56 -0.80 -25.29
N GLN A 126 18.43 -0.34 -24.40
CA GLN A 126 19.07 -1.19 -23.39
C GLN A 126 18.39 -0.99 -22.04
N ARG A 127 18.17 -2.09 -21.32
CA ARG A 127 17.61 -2.10 -19.97
C ARG A 127 18.54 -2.89 -19.05
N SER A 128 18.70 -2.39 -17.84
CA SER A 128 19.60 -3.00 -16.85
C SER A 128 18.99 -4.29 -16.30
N VAL A 129 19.86 -5.26 -16.02
CA VAL A 129 19.48 -6.46 -15.28
C VAL A 129 19.49 -6.13 -13.79
N HIS A 130 18.41 -6.47 -13.10
CA HIS A 130 18.23 -6.30 -11.67
C HIS A 130 18.17 -7.65 -10.99
N GLN A 131 18.74 -7.74 -9.78
CA GLN A 131 18.67 -8.94 -8.96
C GLN A 131 17.57 -8.82 -7.91
N ILE A 132 16.65 -9.78 -7.86
CA ILE A 132 15.62 -9.89 -6.83
C ILE A 132 16.30 -10.29 -5.51
N GLU A 133 16.09 -9.48 -4.46
CA GLU A 133 16.76 -9.64 -3.17
C GLU A 133 16.08 -10.66 -2.22
N TRP A 134 14.86 -11.08 -2.52
CA TRP A 134 14.10 -12.02 -1.69
C TRP A 134 14.09 -13.45 -2.29
N ASP A 135 13.62 -14.42 -1.49
CA ASP A 135 13.56 -15.85 -1.83
C ASP A 135 12.12 -16.35 -1.96
N LEU A 136 11.93 -17.47 -2.66
CA LEU A 136 10.60 -18.07 -2.87
C LEU A 136 9.86 -18.34 -1.55
N GLU A 137 10.58 -18.77 -0.52
CA GLU A 137 10.05 -19.03 0.82
C GLU A 137 9.31 -17.82 1.42
N ALA A 138 9.74 -16.59 1.09
CA ALA A 138 9.08 -15.37 1.54
C ALA A 138 7.67 -15.20 0.93
N ALA A 139 7.44 -15.78 -0.24
CA ALA A 139 6.16 -15.78 -0.96
C ALA A 139 5.29 -17.03 -0.68
N GLU A 140 5.74 -17.95 0.18
CA GLU A 140 4.96 -19.11 0.61
C GLU A 140 4.21 -18.83 1.93
N LYS A 141 3.24 -19.69 2.29
CA LYS A 141 2.48 -19.54 3.55
C LYS A 141 3.27 -19.87 4.81
N GLY A 142 4.45 -20.50 4.71
CA GLY A 142 5.36 -20.68 5.84
C GLY A 142 4.76 -21.38 7.08
N GLY A 143 3.80 -22.28 6.89
CA GLY A 143 3.11 -23.00 7.98
C GLY A 143 1.85 -22.32 8.52
N TYR A 144 1.49 -21.12 8.04
CA TYR A 144 0.22 -20.47 8.34
C TYR A 144 -0.90 -20.94 7.41
N GLU A 145 -2.15 -20.87 7.87
CA GLU A 145 -3.32 -21.25 7.05
C GLU A 145 -3.57 -20.26 5.88
N HIS A 146 -3.29 -18.99 6.12
CA HIS A 146 -3.58 -17.88 5.20
C HIS A 146 -2.39 -16.92 5.09
N PHE A 147 -2.21 -16.30 3.93
CA PHE A 147 -1.21 -15.26 3.73
C PHE A 147 -1.46 -14.07 4.64
N MET A 148 -2.71 -13.64 4.79
CA MET A 148 -3.05 -12.52 5.68
C MET A 148 -2.57 -12.76 7.12
N LEU A 149 -2.77 -13.96 7.67
CA LEU A 149 -2.30 -14.29 9.03
C LEU A 149 -0.77 -14.33 9.11
N LYS A 150 -0.10 -14.95 8.14
CA LYS A 150 1.36 -14.93 8.03
C LYS A 150 1.88 -13.50 8.07
N GLU A 151 1.32 -12.64 7.22
CA GLU A 151 1.77 -11.26 7.04
C GLU A 151 1.50 -10.41 8.29
N ILE A 152 0.39 -10.64 9.00
CA ILE A 152 0.15 -10.03 10.32
C ILE A 152 1.25 -10.43 11.29
N CYS A 153 1.58 -11.73 11.36
CA CYS A 153 2.59 -12.28 12.26
C CYS A 153 4.04 -11.92 11.87
N GLU A 154 4.29 -11.54 10.62
CA GLU A 154 5.61 -11.08 10.13
C GLU A 154 5.94 -9.63 10.50
N GLN A 155 4.97 -8.86 11.01
CA GLN A 155 5.14 -7.44 11.30
C GLN A 155 6.32 -7.07 12.21
N PRO A 156 6.70 -7.86 13.24
CA PRO A 156 7.92 -7.60 14.00
C PRO A 156 9.16 -7.53 13.10
N GLU A 157 9.30 -8.48 12.17
CA GLU A 157 10.47 -8.54 11.28
C GLU A 157 10.37 -7.52 10.15
N SER A 158 9.18 -7.30 9.56
CA SER A 158 9.01 -6.27 8.53
C SER A 158 9.33 -4.87 9.06
N ILE A 159 8.94 -4.55 10.30
CA ILE A 159 9.26 -3.28 10.95
C ILE A 159 10.77 -3.18 11.22
N ARG A 160 11.44 -4.24 11.68
CA ARG A 160 12.91 -4.26 11.81
C ARG A 160 13.59 -3.99 10.47
N ASN A 161 13.09 -4.57 9.38
CA ASN A 161 13.66 -4.38 8.05
C ASN A 161 13.57 -2.94 7.57
N VAL A 162 12.42 -2.26 7.79
CA VAL A 162 12.27 -0.83 7.49
C VAL A 162 13.31 0.01 8.23
N MET A 163 13.72 -0.37 9.44
CA MET A 163 14.66 0.41 10.27
C MET A 163 16.13 0.00 10.09
N ARG A 164 16.40 -1.12 9.43
CA ARG A 164 17.72 -1.76 9.37
C ARG A 164 18.77 -0.79 8.81
N GLY A 165 19.77 -0.49 9.62
CA GLY A 165 20.88 0.43 9.27
C GLY A 165 20.49 1.91 9.20
N ARG A 166 19.26 2.29 9.59
CA ARG A 166 18.75 3.66 9.50
C ARG A 166 18.78 4.42 10.83
N LEU A 167 18.75 3.77 11.98
CA LEU A 167 18.71 4.45 13.28
C LEU A 167 20.10 4.92 13.74
N LEU A 168 20.22 6.18 14.16
CA LEU A 168 21.44 6.76 14.74
C LEU A 168 21.19 7.10 16.22
N GLU A 169 21.39 6.10 17.09
CA GLU A 169 21.05 6.19 18.52
C GLU A 169 21.75 7.35 19.24
N GLU A 170 23.06 7.51 19.01
CA GLU A 170 23.85 8.53 19.69
C GLU A 170 23.40 9.95 19.36
N THR A 171 22.98 10.23 18.12
CA THR A 171 22.58 11.58 17.70
C THR A 171 21.08 11.82 17.80
N GLY A 172 20.28 10.78 18.10
CA GLY A 172 18.83 10.84 18.06
C GLY A 172 18.34 11.23 16.67
N ASP A 173 18.90 10.62 15.63
CA ASP A 173 18.61 10.93 14.23
C ASP A 173 18.54 9.64 13.40
N VAL A 174 18.33 9.76 12.09
CA VAL A 174 18.28 8.64 11.16
C VAL A 174 19.11 8.90 9.91
N ARG A 175 19.51 7.83 9.24
CA ARG A 175 20.15 7.83 7.93
C ARG A 175 19.18 7.27 6.89
N LEU A 176 18.74 8.13 5.97
CA LEU A 176 17.87 7.77 4.86
C LEU A 176 18.65 7.93 3.54
N GLY A 177 19.44 6.92 3.18
CA GLY A 177 20.34 6.98 2.02
C GLY A 177 19.63 7.12 0.66
N GLY A 178 18.33 6.86 0.61
CA GLY A 178 17.51 7.10 -0.59
C GLY A 178 17.14 8.56 -0.79
N ILE A 179 17.30 9.44 0.21
CA ILE A 179 17.06 10.88 0.10
C ILE A 179 18.33 11.56 -0.41
N THR A 180 18.25 12.12 -1.60
CA THR A 180 19.37 12.76 -2.32
C THR A 180 19.42 14.27 -2.15
N LEU A 181 18.37 14.85 -1.55
CA LEU A 181 18.31 16.29 -1.28
C LEU A 181 19.39 16.74 -0.29
N SER A 182 19.96 17.90 -0.56
CA SER A 182 20.83 18.62 0.37
C SER A 182 20.06 19.14 1.58
N ASP A 183 20.76 19.43 2.68
CA ASP A 183 20.15 20.03 3.87
C ASP A 183 19.47 21.38 3.57
N GLU A 184 19.97 22.14 2.58
CA GLU A 184 19.36 23.40 2.12
C GLU A 184 18.02 23.16 1.41
N GLU A 185 17.96 22.18 0.50
CA GLU A 185 16.72 21.80 -0.18
C GLU A 185 15.68 21.26 0.81
N LEU A 186 16.12 20.42 1.76
CA LEU A 186 15.25 19.91 2.83
C LEU A 186 14.71 21.03 3.72
N ALA A 187 15.55 22.01 4.07
CA ALA A 187 15.11 23.20 4.81
C ALA A 187 14.17 24.10 4.00
N GLY A 188 14.26 24.04 2.66
CA GLY A 188 13.42 24.74 1.72
C GLY A 188 12.01 24.17 1.54
N ILE A 189 11.72 22.97 2.06
CA ILE A 189 10.38 22.37 2.01
C ILE A 189 9.41 23.19 2.88
N ARG A 190 8.40 23.78 2.25
CA ARG A 190 7.39 24.65 2.90
C ARG A 190 6.04 23.97 3.07
N ARG A 191 5.76 22.94 2.28
CA ARG A 191 4.51 22.19 2.28
C ARG A 191 4.77 20.76 1.82
N ILE A 192 4.06 19.81 2.40
CA ILE A 192 4.05 18.43 1.93
C ILE A 192 2.63 18.09 1.47
N VAL A 193 2.50 17.47 0.30
CA VAL A 193 1.25 16.87 -0.15
C VAL A 193 1.48 15.37 -0.27
N ILE A 194 0.70 14.56 0.42
CA ILE A 194 0.79 13.11 0.39
C ILE A 194 -0.37 12.57 -0.44
N THR A 195 -0.08 11.74 -1.44
CA THR A 195 -1.08 11.11 -2.30
C THR A 195 -0.97 9.59 -2.25
N ALA A 196 -2.11 8.92 -2.07
CA ALA A 196 -2.22 7.47 -1.95
C ALA A 196 -3.68 7.02 -2.14
N CYS A 197 -3.89 5.69 -2.14
CA CYS A 197 -5.22 5.07 -2.16
C CYS A 197 -5.38 4.07 -1.00
N GLY A 198 -6.62 3.88 -0.53
CA GLY A 198 -6.99 2.84 0.44
C GLY A 198 -6.15 2.85 1.72
N THR A 199 -5.65 1.70 2.15
CA THR A 199 -4.83 1.55 3.35
C THR A 199 -3.58 2.45 3.36
N SER A 200 -2.94 2.70 2.21
CA SER A 200 -1.79 3.62 2.14
C SER A 200 -2.20 5.08 2.36
N TRP A 201 -3.44 5.44 2.03
CA TRP A 201 -4.00 6.75 2.36
C TRP A 201 -4.27 6.89 3.88
N HIS A 202 -4.70 5.82 4.56
CA HIS A 202 -4.78 5.83 6.03
C HIS A 202 -3.40 6.01 6.69
N ALA A 203 -2.34 5.39 6.15
CA ALA A 203 -0.99 5.59 6.63
C ALA A 203 -0.53 7.05 6.42
N ALA A 204 -0.88 7.64 5.27
CA ALA A 204 -0.61 9.04 4.95
C ALA A 204 -1.26 9.99 5.97
N LEU A 205 -2.53 9.76 6.35
CA LEU A 205 -3.19 10.54 7.40
C LEU A 205 -2.46 10.45 8.75
N ILE A 206 -1.90 9.30 9.10
CA ILE A 206 -1.07 9.17 10.32
C ILE A 206 0.20 10.03 10.16
N GLY A 207 0.84 9.94 9.00
CA GLY A 207 2.02 10.74 8.65
C GLY A 207 1.79 12.24 8.66
N GLU A 208 0.59 12.71 8.29
CA GLU A 208 0.16 14.11 8.38
C GLU A 208 0.34 14.63 9.81
N TYR A 209 -0.29 13.99 10.80
CA TYR A 209 -0.13 14.37 12.22
C TYR A 209 1.34 14.35 12.66
N MET A 210 2.12 13.33 12.26
CA MET A 210 3.53 13.21 12.63
C MET A 210 4.35 14.39 12.09
N LEU A 211 4.22 14.66 10.78
CA LEU A 211 4.98 15.68 10.09
C LEU A 211 4.60 17.07 10.59
N GLU A 212 3.31 17.36 10.75
CA GLU A 212 2.87 18.65 11.27
C GLU A 212 3.38 18.89 12.69
N GLU A 213 3.18 17.92 13.59
CA GLU A 213 3.54 18.06 15.01
C GLU A 213 5.05 18.17 15.24
N LEU A 214 5.85 17.39 14.50
CA LEU A 214 7.28 17.24 14.75
C LEU A 214 8.17 18.07 13.81
N THR A 215 7.62 18.58 12.70
CA THR A 215 8.37 19.38 11.72
C THR A 215 7.77 20.75 11.45
N GLY A 216 6.53 21.00 11.87
CA GLY A 216 5.83 22.27 11.68
C GLY A 216 5.52 22.59 10.21
N ILE A 217 5.62 21.60 9.32
CA ILE A 217 5.30 21.74 7.89
C ILE A 217 3.82 21.46 7.71
N PRO A 218 3.04 22.36 7.07
CA PRO A 218 1.68 22.05 6.65
C PRO A 218 1.67 20.82 5.74
N VAL A 219 0.83 19.84 6.08
CA VAL A 219 0.66 18.62 5.29
C VAL A 219 -0.78 18.53 4.81
N GLU A 220 -0.97 18.09 3.56
CA GLU A 220 -2.28 17.75 3.03
C GLU A 220 -2.25 16.31 2.51
N VAL A 221 -3.27 15.53 2.82
CA VAL A 221 -3.41 14.15 2.35
C VAL A 221 -4.57 14.03 1.37
N GLU A 222 -4.29 13.57 0.17
CA GLU A 222 -5.25 13.51 -0.92
C GLU A 222 -5.43 12.09 -1.47
N TYR A 223 -6.68 11.75 -1.80
CA TYR A 223 -6.94 10.59 -2.65
C TYR A 223 -6.31 10.83 -4.01
N ALA A 224 -5.48 9.88 -4.46
CA ALA A 224 -4.76 10.04 -5.73
C ALA A 224 -5.70 10.17 -6.94
N SER A 225 -6.84 9.49 -6.89
CA SER A 225 -7.90 9.58 -7.91
C SER A 225 -8.43 11.01 -8.03
N GLU A 226 -8.60 11.73 -6.93
CA GLU A 226 -9.11 13.12 -6.94
C GLU A 226 -8.01 14.13 -7.29
N PHE A 227 -6.78 13.90 -6.81
CA PHE A 227 -5.64 14.79 -7.03
C PHE A 227 -5.41 15.08 -8.52
N ARG A 228 -5.42 14.04 -9.36
CA ARG A 228 -5.16 14.18 -10.80
C ARG A 228 -6.26 14.94 -11.56
N TYR A 229 -7.50 14.95 -11.06
CA TYR A 229 -8.65 15.54 -11.77
C TYR A 229 -9.01 16.95 -11.33
N ARG A 230 -8.45 17.46 -10.23
CA ARG A 230 -8.82 18.76 -9.65
C ARG A 230 -7.86 19.93 -9.95
N SER A 231 -6.90 19.76 -10.87
CA SER A 231 -5.85 20.75 -11.18
C SER A 231 -5.12 21.25 -9.91
N PRO A 232 -4.26 20.42 -9.29
CA PRO A 232 -3.69 20.68 -7.98
C PRO A 232 -2.82 21.94 -7.96
N VAL A 233 -2.92 22.70 -6.87
CA VAL A 233 -2.13 23.92 -6.66
C VAL A 233 -0.83 23.54 -5.95
N LEU A 234 0.25 23.46 -6.72
CA LEU A 234 1.59 23.11 -6.23
C LEU A 234 2.49 24.35 -6.32
N GLU A 235 2.79 24.95 -5.17
CA GLU A 235 3.64 26.12 -5.06
C GLU A 235 5.12 25.73 -4.91
N ASP A 236 6.02 26.68 -5.19
CA ASP A 236 7.47 26.48 -4.99
C ASP A 236 7.79 26.05 -3.55
N GLY A 237 8.57 24.97 -3.42
CA GLY A 237 8.89 24.36 -2.12
C GLY A 237 7.85 23.34 -1.63
N THR A 238 6.91 22.92 -2.48
CA THR A 238 6.02 21.78 -2.23
C THR A 238 6.74 20.47 -2.55
N LEU A 239 6.76 19.55 -1.58
CA LEU A 239 7.18 18.17 -1.76
C LEU A 239 5.93 17.28 -1.89
N VAL A 240 5.85 16.47 -2.96
CA VAL A 240 4.77 15.52 -3.16
C VAL A 240 5.24 14.10 -2.82
N LEU A 241 4.62 13.47 -1.83
CA LEU A 241 4.88 12.10 -1.41
C LEU A 241 3.84 11.15 -2.01
N ALA A 242 4.28 10.14 -2.76
CA ALA A 242 3.45 9.03 -3.21
C ALA A 242 3.67 7.80 -2.32
N ILE A 243 2.61 7.28 -1.69
CA ILE A 243 2.69 6.07 -0.85
C ILE A 243 1.91 4.94 -1.53
N SER A 244 2.60 3.85 -1.84
CA SER A 244 1.99 2.66 -2.44
C SER A 244 2.74 1.41 -2.06
N GLN A 245 2.04 0.37 -1.59
CA GLN A 245 2.66 -0.92 -1.32
C GLN A 245 3.25 -1.52 -2.61
N SER A 246 2.45 -1.63 -3.68
CA SER A 246 2.88 -2.23 -4.93
C SER A 246 3.82 -1.34 -5.74
N GLY A 247 3.71 -0.02 -5.58
CA GLY A 247 4.37 0.95 -6.45
C GLY A 247 3.78 1.02 -7.87
N GLU A 248 2.63 0.37 -8.09
CA GLU A 248 1.95 0.21 -9.39
C GLU A 248 0.48 0.65 -9.35
N THR A 249 0.03 1.27 -8.26
CA THR A 249 -1.35 1.80 -8.16
C THR A 249 -1.57 2.89 -9.20
N ALA A 250 -2.49 2.67 -10.16
CA ALA A 250 -2.65 3.53 -11.33
C ALA A 250 -2.93 4.99 -10.97
N ASP A 251 -3.87 5.24 -10.06
CA ASP A 251 -4.21 6.60 -9.61
C ASP A 251 -3.02 7.29 -8.92
N THR A 252 -2.29 6.57 -8.07
CA THR A 252 -1.11 7.12 -7.36
C THR A 252 0.03 7.43 -8.31
N LEU A 253 0.25 6.59 -9.32
CA LEU A 253 1.23 6.84 -10.37
C LEU A 253 0.82 8.07 -11.21
N ALA A 254 -0.45 8.18 -11.60
CA ALA A 254 -0.95 9.32 -12.36
C ALA A 254 -0.88 10.64 -11.57
N ALA A 255 -1.21 10.62 -10.27
CA ALA A 255 -1.07 11.78 -9.40
C ALA A 255 0.39 12.23 -9.25
N LEU A 256 1.32 11.28 -9.14
CA LEU A 256 2.75 11.54 -9.12
C LEU A 256 3.24 12.18 -10.43
N GLU A 257 2.80 11.66 -11.58
CA GLU A 257 3.15 12.20 -12.89
C GLU A 257 2.64 13.62 -13.08
N GLU A 258 1.40 13.90 -12.66
CA GLU A 258 0.82 15.25 -12.68
C GLU A 258 1.62 16.23 -11.80
N ALA A 259 2.01 15.79 -10.60
CA ALA A 259 2.85 16.60 -9.71
C ALA A 259 4.20 16.94 -10.35
N ARG A 260 4.83 15.94 -10.98
CA ARG A 260 6.11 16.10 -11.67
C ARG A 260 5.99 17.01 -12.91
N ALA A 261 4.92 16.88 -13.68
CA ALA A 261 4.65 17.73 -14.84
C ALA A 261 4.51 19.22 -14.46
N ARG A 262 4.10 19.49 -13.22
CA ARG A 262 4.03 20.82 -12.62
C ARG A 262 5.32 21.29 -11.94
N GLY A 263 6.38 20.48 -11.98
CA GLY A 263 7.70 20.82 -11.44
C GLY A 263 7.85 20.62 -9.93
N ALA A 264 6.92 19.94 -9.26
CA ALA A 264 7.08 19.62 -7.85
C ALA A 264 8.17 18.56 -7.64
N SER A 265 8.89 18.65 -6.52
CA SER A 265 9.79 17.58 -6.09
C SER A 265 8.95 16.40 -5.59
N THR A 266 9.38 15.18 -5.91
CA THR A 266 8.60 13.97 -5.69
C THR A 266 9.35 12.92 -4.89
N MET A 267 8.66 12.28 -3.95
CA MET A 267 9.20 11.23 -3.11
C MET A 267 8.29 9.99 -3.09
N GLY A 268 8.89 8.81 -3.21
CA GLY A 268 8.16 7.53 -3.12
C GLY A 268 8.36 6.82 -1.78
N ILE A 269 7.30 6.32 -1.16
CA ILE A 269 7.37 5.32 -0.08
C ILE A 269 6.73 4.04 -0.61
N VAL A 270 7.57 3.06 -0.96
CA VAL A 270 7.16 1.87 -1.71
C VAL A 270 7.76 0.57 -1.15
N ASN A 271 7.08 -0.55 -1.33
CA ASN A 271 7.63 -1.85 -0.92
C ASN A 271 8.37 -2.55 -2.07
N THR A 272 7.83 -2.46 -3.30
CA THR A 272 8.38 -3.14 -4.47
C THR A 272 9.54 -2.38 -5.09
N VAL A 273 10.73 -2.97 -5.03
CA VAL A 273 11.95 -2.43 -5.64
C VAL A 273 11.80 -2.38 -7.16
N GLY A 274 12.17 -1.25 -7.75
CA GLY A 274 12.10 -1.06 -9.20
C GLY A 274 10.68 -0.92 -9.76
N SER A 275 9.66 -0.71 -8.91
CA SER A 275 8.30 -0.38 -9.34
C SER A 275 8.20 0.97 -10.06
N SER A 276 7.10 1.20 -10.77
CA SER A 276 6.87 2.40 -11.58
C SER A 276 6.96 3.69 -10.78
N ILE A 277 6.30 3.74 -9.61
CA ILE A 277 6.42 4.88 -8.69
C ILE A 277 7.87 5.07 -8.27
N ALA A 278 8.58 4.00 -7.90
CA ALA A 278 9.98 4.09 -7.46
C ALA A 278 10.92 4.65 -8.53
N ARG A 279 10.69 4.31 -9.81
CA ARG A 279 11.49 4.79 -10.94
C ARG A 279 11.15 6.24 -11.33
N LYS A 280 9.92 6.70 -11.07
CA LYS A 280 9.46 8.05 -11.46
C LYS A 280 9.62 9.12 -10.38
N THR A 281 9.80 8.75 -9.12
CA THR A 281 10.09 9.69 -8.01
C THR A 281 11.55 10.14 -8.02
N ASP A 282 11.83 11.36 -7.57
CA ASP A 282 13.21 11.91 -7.49
C ASP A 282 14.05 11.18 -6.43
N PHE A 283 13.41 10.78 -5.33
CA PHE A 283 14.01 10.01 -4.25
C PHE A 283 12.94 9.21 -3.49
N GLY A 284 13.32 8.36 -2.55
CA GLY A 284 12.33 7.57 -1.83
C GLY A 284 12.85 6.70 -0.70
N ILE A 285 11.91 6.00 -0.06
CA ILE A 285 12.15 5.02 0.99
C ILE A 285 11.54 3.69 0.56
N TYR A 286 12.38 2.67 0.43
CA TYR A 286 11.93 1.30 0.33
C TYR A 286 11.56 0.75 1.70
N LEU A 287 10.41 0.09 1.81
CA LEU A 287 9.94 -0.52 3.05
C LEU A 287 10.70 -1.80 3.39
N HIS A 288 11.06 -2.60 2.39
CA HIS A 288 11.65 -3.94 2.58
C HIS A 288 10.82 -4.83 3.52
N ALA A 289 9.50 -4.74 3.46
CA ALA A 289 8.58 -5.57 4.25
C ALA A 289 8.48 -7.02 3.73
N GLY A 290 9.19 -7.34 2.65
CA GLY A 290 9.04 -8.57 1.87
C GLY A 290 7.75 -8.55 1.02
N PRO A 291 7.53 -9.57 0.18
CA PRO A 291 6.31 -9.66 -0.63
C PRO A 291 5.07 -9.74 0.29
N GLU A 292 4.00 -9.05 -0.10
CA GLU A 292 2.69 -9.09 0.57
C GLU A 292 1.68 -9.64 -0.46
N ILE A 293 1.23 -10.87 -0.24
CA ILE A 293 0.39 -11.66 -1.13
C ILE A 293 -1.09 -11.50 -0.79
N GLY A 294 -1.44 -11.42 0.50
CA GLY A 294 -2.83 -11.23 0.94
C GLY A 294 -3.39 -9.91 0.39
N VAL A 295 -4.61 -9.92 -0.17
CA VAL A 295 -5.20 -8.71 -0.78
C VAL A 295 -5.29 -7.56 0.22
N ALA A 296 -5.79 -7.82 1.43
CA ALA A 296 -5.85 -6.85 2.49
C ALA A 296 -4.44 -6.53 3.02
N SER A 297 -4.00 -5.29 2.87
CA SER A 297 -2.67 -4.88 3.35
C SER A 297 -2.58 -4.91 4.88
N THR A 298 -1.44 -5.39 5.41
CA THR A 298 -1.20 -5.56 6.85
C THR A 298 0.20 -5.04 7.21
N LYS A 299 1.25 -5.82 6.92
CA LYS A 299 2.64 -5.44 7.21
C LYS A 299 3.10 -4.24 6.41
N ALA A 300 2.58 -4.02 5.21
CA ALA A 300 2.93 -2.81 4.46
C ALA A 300 2.36 -1.54 5.14
N PHE A 301 1.16 -1.59 5.73
CA PHE A 301 0.58 -0.46 6.47
C PHE A 301 1.46 -0.05 7.66
N THR A 302 1.83 -1.00 8.53
CA THR A 302 2.67 -0.69 9.69
C THR A 302 4.09 -0.31 9.28
N SER A 303 4.64 -0.92 8.24
CA SER A 303 5.92 -0.50 7.65
C SER A 303 5.85 0.92 7.07
N GLN A 304 4.73 1.33 6.46
CA GLN A 304 4.52 2.70 5.96
C GLN A 304 4.50 3.71 7.10
N ILE A 305 3.81 3.42 8.20
CA ILE A 305 3.81 4.28 9.40
C ILE A 305 5.23 4.45 9.94
N VAL A 306 6.01 3.37 10.00
CA VAL A 306 7.40 3.42 10.47
C VAL A 306 8.28 4.21 9.51
N ALA A 307 8.12 4.04 8.19
CA ALA A 307 8.84 4.84 7.19
C ALA A 307 8.51 6.34 7.30
N LEU A 308 7.25 6.70 7.52
CA LEU A 308 6.81 8.07 7.78
C LEU A 308 7.38 8.62 9.08
N ALA A 309 7.45 7.81 10.15
CA ALA A 309 8.08 8.20 11.41
C ALA A 309 9.60 8.45 11.23
N LEU A 310 10.30 7.61 10.45
CA LEU A 310 11.70 7.82 10.10
C LEU A 310 11.89 9.12 9.30
N PHE A 311 11.06 9.36 8.28
CA PHE A 311 11.12 10.57 7.47
C PHE A 311 10.82 11.82 8.30
N THR A 312 9.82 11.74 9.18
CA THR A 312 9.46 12.81 10.12
C THR A 312 10.62 13.13 11.06
N LEU A 313 11.27 12.12 11.63
CA LEU A 313 12.44 12.29 12.48
C LEU A 313 13.59 12.95 11.69
N TYR A 314 13.85 12.47 10.47
CA TYR A 314 14.88 13.00 9.59
C TYR A 314 14.70 14.50 9.29
N LEU A 315 13.47 14.92 8.96
CA LEU A 315 13.13 16.33 8.73
C LEU A 315 13.14 17.14 10.03
N GLY A 316 12.52 16.61 11.08
CA GLY A 316 12.40 17.30 12.36
C GLY A 316 13.76 17.63 12.99
N ARG A 317 14.76 16.74 12.86
CA ARG A 317 16.14 16.98 13.35
C ARG A 317 16.89 18.05 12.58
N ARG A 318 16.50 18.34 11.34
CA ARG A 318 16.98 19.47 10.53
C ARG A 318 16.23 20.77 10.80
N ARG A 319 15.22 20.72 11.67
CA ARG A 319 14.40 21.88 12.05
C ARG A 319 14.47 22.11 13.56
N HIS A 320 13.45 21.71 14.29
CA HIS A 320 13.27 22.09 15.69
C HIS A 320 13.24 20.92 16.68
N LEU A 321 13.27 19.66 16.22
CA LEU A 321 13.41 18.54 17.16
C LEU A 321 14.78 18.60 17.81
N SER A 322 14.82 18.55 19.14
CA SER A 322 16.07 18.44 19.89
C SER A 322 16.69 17.04 19.79
N ILE A 323 17.98 16.91 20.14
CA ILE A 323 18.65 15.60 20.26
C ILE A 323 17.90 14.70 21.26
N LEU A 324 17.37 15.26 22.35
CA LEU A 324 16.68 14.49 23.39
C LEU A 324 15.38 13.87 22.85
N GLN A 325 14.54 14.68 22.20
CA GLN A 325 13.30 14.20 21.55
C GLN A 325 13.62 13.18 20.45
N GLY A 326 14.67 13.43 19.66
CA GLY A 326 15.13 12.50 18.65
C GLY A 326 15.55 11.15 19.24
N ARG A 327 16.32 11.16 20.34
CA ARG A 327 16.74 9.94 21.06
C ARG A 327 15.56 9.17 21.64
N GLU A 328 14.56 9.87 22.17
CA GLU A 328 13.33 9.26 22.66
C GLU A 328 12.59 8.52 21.54
N LEU A 329 12.40 9.16 20.38
CA LEU A 329 11.74 8.52 19.24
C LEU A 329 12.56 7.35 18.68
N VAL A 330 13.89 7.47 18.59
CA VAL A 330 14.78 6.36 18.17
C VAL A 330 14.68 5.18 19.14
N ALA A 331 14.67 5.43 20.44
CA ALA A 331 14.53 4.37 21.45
C ALA A 331 13.19 3.66 21.33
N ALA A 332 12.11 4.42 21.12
CA ALA A 332 10.77 3.87 20.92
C ALA A 332 10.67 3.05 19.62
N LEU A 333 11.21 3.55 18.51
CA LEU A 333 11.31 2.82 17.24
C LEU A 333 12.06 1.49 17.40
N ARG A 334 13.19 1.50 18.13
CA ARG A 334 13.98 0.29 18.38
C ARG A 334 13.22 -0.76 19.20
N ALA A 335 12.41 -0.34 20.17
CA ALA A 335 11.61 -1.24 21.00
C ALA A 335 10.34 -1.76 20.28
N LEU A 336 9.87 -1.05 19.26
CA LEU A 336 8.59 -1.29 18.60
C LEU A 336 8.41 -2.73 18.06
N PRO A 337 9.40 -3.38 17.42
CA PRO A 337 9.25 -4.77 16.95
C PRO A 337 8.86 -5.75 18.05
N ASP A 338 9.49 -5.62 19.23
CA ASP A 338 9.23 -6.52 20.36
C ASP A 338 7.87 -6.21 21.00
N GLN A 339 7.44 -4.94 20.98
CA GLN A 339 6.09 -4.55 21.38
C GLN A 339 5.02 -5.08 20.42
N VAL A 340 5.31 -5.12 19.11
CA VAL A 340 4.42 -5.76 18.12
C VAL A 340 4.34 -7.27 18.40
N ALA A 341 5.46 -7.93 18.67
CA ALA A 341 5.46 -9.35 19.05
C ALA A 341 4.64 -9.63 20.32
N GLN A 342 4.72 -8.75 21.33
CA GLN A 342 3.85 -8.83 22.52
C GLN A 342 2.37 -8.63 22.16
N THR A 343 2.07 -7.69 21.25
CA THR A 343 0.69 -7.41 20.83
C THR A 343 0.08 -8.57 20.04
N LEU A 344 0.87 -9.29 19.24
CA LEU A 344 0.43 -10.49 18.52
C LEU A 344 -0.05 -11.60 19.47
N ALA A 345 0.43 -11.62 20.73
CA ALA A 345 -0.05 -12.57 21.74
C ALA A 345 -1.54 -12.36 22.13
N LEU A 346 -2.18 -11.27 21.65
CA LEU A 346 -3.62 -11.03 21.81
C LEU A 346 -4.48 -11.83 20.83
N GLU A 347 -3.88 -12.61 19.91
CA GLU A 347 -4.63 -13.44 18.94
C GLU A 347 -5.76 -14.25 19.60
N PRO A 348 -5.55 -15.01 20.70
CA PRO A 348 -6.63 -15.79 21.32
C PRO A 348 -7.83 -14.94 21.76
N LEU A 349 -7.58 -13.76 22.32
CA LEU A 349 -8.63 -12.82 22.72
C LEU A 349 -9.37 -12.29 21.50
N THR A 350 -8.66 -11.85 20.45
CA THR A 350 -9.30 -11.35 19.22
C THR A 350 -10.12 -12.42 18.51
N LYS A 351 -9.71 -13.69 18.61
CA LYS A 351 -10.47 -14.84 18.11
C LYS A 351 -11.76 -15.07 18.90
N GLU A 352 -11.72 -14.95 20.22
CA GLU A 352 -12.91 -15.01 21.08
C GLU A 352 -13.89 -13.87 20.75
N LEU A 353 -13.38 -12.65 20.61
CA LEU A 353 -14.18 -11.49 20.24
C LEU A 353 -14.78 -11.65 18.83
N ALA A 354 -14.02 -12.15 17.87
CA ALA A 354 -14.55 -12.46 16.54
C ALA A 354 -15.69 -13.49 16.59
N ALA A 355 -15.62 -14.50 17.47
CA ALA A 355 -16.72 -15.44 17.66
C ALA A 355 -17.94 -14.79 18.33
N ALA A 356 -17.74 -13.85 19.25
CA ALA A 356 -18.81 -13.16 19.97
C ALA A 356 -19.52 -12.06 19.14
N TYR A 357 -18.83 -11.47 18.17
CA TYR A 357 -19.29 -10.31 17.40
C TYR A 357 -19.33 -10.53 15.88
N GLY A 358 -18.78 -11.63 15.36
CA GLY A 358 -18.60 -11.87 13.93
C GLY A 358 -19.90 -12.03 13.13
N ASP A 359 -21.02 -12.28 13.80
CA ASP A 359 -22.34 -12.34 13.18
C ASP A 359 -23.03 -10.97 13.05
N ALA A 360 -22.47 -9.93 13.66
CA ALA A 360 -23.03 -8.59 13.54
C ALA A 360 -22.98 -8.09 12.08
N HIS A 361 -23.96 -7.26 11.72
CA HIS A 361 -24.06 -6.70 10.38
C HIS A 361 -23.28 -5.40 10.23
N ASN A 362 -23.20 -4.62 11.30
CA ASN A 362 -22.59 -3.30 11.31
C ASN A 362 -21.57 -3.20 12.45
N PHE A 363 -20.51 -2.43 12.25
CA PHE A 363 -19.51 -2.10 13.28
C PHE A 363 -19.16 -0.61 13.19
N LEU A 364 -18.88 0.01 14.33
CA LEU A 364 -18.39 1.38 14.39
C LEU A 364 -16.98 1.37 14.98
N TYR A 365 -16.04 2.04 14.33
CA TYR A 365 -14.69 2.24 14.83
C TYR A 365 -14.50 3.72 15.19
N LEU A 366 -14.08 4.00 16.42
CA LEU A 366 -13.92 5.35 16.93
C LEU A 366 -12.47 5.60 17.32
N GLY A 367 -11.91 6.72 16.83
CA GLY A 367 -10.57 7.16 17.17
C GLY A 367 -10.43 8.67 17.18
N ARG A 368 -9.35 9.19 17.75
CA ARG A 368 -9.05 10.63 17.79
C ARG A 368 -7.56 10.87 17.59
N GLY A 369 -7.20 11.99 16.94
CA GLY A 369 -5.81 12.29 16.59
C GLY A 369 -5.21 11.17 15.75
N TYR A 370 -4.01 10.70 16.12
CA TYR A 370 -3.35 9.55 15.49
C TYR A 370 -4.22 8.29 15.36
N GLN A 371 -5.23 8.12 16.23
CA GLN A 371 -6.09 6.95 16.22
C GLN A 371 -7.31 7.07 15.30
N PHE A 372 -7.67 8.27 14.81
CA PHE A 372 -8.77 8.37 13.85
C PHE A 372 -8.45 7.63 12.53
N PRO A 373 -7.27 7.81 11.92
CA PRO A 373 -6.89 7.01 10.74
C PRO A 373 -6.83 5.50 11.02
N VAL A 374 -6.45 5.10 12.24
CA VAL A 374 -6.45 3.68 12.64
C VAL A 374 -7.88 3.12 12.74
N ALA A 375 -8.84 3.94 13.17
CA ALA A 375 -10.26 3.56 13.16
C ALA A 375 -10.77 3.36 11.73
N LEU A 376 -10.38 4.24 10.79
CA LEU A 376 -10.68 4.06 9.36
C LEU A 376 -10.06 2.76 8.81
N GLU A 377 -8.80 2.49 9.15
CA GLU A 377 -8.11 1.27 8.71
C GLU A 377 -8.75 0.00 9.29
N GLY A 378 -9.04 -0.03 10.59
CA GLY A 378 -9.71 -1.17 11.22
C GLY A 378 -11.07 -1.47 10.59
N ALA A 379 -11.85 -0.43 10.32
CA ALA A 379 -13.12 -0.54 9.60
C ALA A 379 -12.92 -1.04 8.15
N LEU A 380 -11.91 -0.55 7.44
CA LEU A 380 -11.59 -1.02 6.08
C LEU A 380 -11.22 -2.50 6.08
N LYS A 381 -10.32 -2.94 6.97
CA LYS A 381 -9.94 -4.37 7.07
C LYS A 381 -11.15 -5.25 7.33
N LEU A 382 -11.97 -4.90 8.31
CA LEU A 382 -13.16 -5.69 8.64
C LEU A 382 -14.11 -5.77 7.42
N LYS A 383 -14.33 -4.66 6.73
CA LYS A 383 -15.16 -4.60 5.52
C LYS A 383 -14.62 -5.43 4.37
N GLU A 384 -13.31 -5.34 4.10
CA GLU A 384 -12.65 -6.05 3.00
C GLU A 384 -12.75 -7.56 3.13
N VAL A 385 -12.43 -8.12 4.31
CA VAL A 385 -12.29 -9.58 4.45
C VAL A 385 -13.52 -10.28 5.00
N SER A 386 -14.32 -9.61 5.84
CA SER A 386 -15.50 -10.24 6.47
C SER A 386 -16.83 -9.87 5.80
N TYR A 387 -16.86 -8.77 5.03
CA TYR A 387 -18.06 -8.14 4.45
C TYR A 387 -19.06 -7.60 5.48
N ILE A 388 -18.63 -7.41 6.74
CA ILE A 388 -19.37 -6.62 7.73
C ILE A 388 -19.33 -5.15 7.30
N HIS A 389 -20.45 -4.45 7.42
CA HIS A 389 -20.48 -3.03 7.17
C HIS A 389 -19.81 -2.28 8.33
N ALA A 390 -18.53 -1.96 8.19
CA ALA A 390 -17.77 -1.25 9.19
C ALA A 390 -17.45 0.18 8.75
N GLU A 391 -17.57 1.12 9.67
CA GLU A 391 -17.31 2.54 9.43
C GLU A 391 -16.42 3.14 10.53
N GLY A 392 -15.41 3.91 10.11
CA GLY A 392 -14.51 4.62 11.03
C GLY A 392 -14.91 6.08 11.15
N TYR A 393 -15.01 6.59 12.38
CA TYR A 393 -15.37 7.98 12.66
C TYR A 393 -14.42 8.64 13.65
N PRO A 394 -14.21 9.97 13.53
CA PRO A 394 -13.62 10.72 14.63
C PRO A 394 -14.54 10.62 15.84
N ALA A 395 -14.00 10.19 16.99
CA ALA A 395 -14.79 9.94 18.19
C ALA A 395 -15.61 11.16 18.65
N ALA A 396 -15.08 12.37 18.43
CA ALA A 396 -15.75 13.63 18.78
C ALA A 396 -16.95 13.96 17.87
N GLU A 397 -16.95 13.48 16.62
CA GLU A 397 -18.01 13.77 15.65
C GLU A 397 -19.25 12.88 15.82
N MET A 398 -19.18 11.89 16.72
CA MET A 398 -20.26 10.94 16.95
C MET A 398 -21.61 11.63 17.21
N LYS A 399 -21.63 12.71 18.01
CA LYS A 399 -22.86 13.45 18.35
C LYS A 399 -23.48 14.22 17.18
N HIS A 400 -22.76 14.40 16.09
CA HIS A 400 -23.21 15.19 14.95
C HIS A 400 -24.01 14.37 13.92
N GLY A 401 -24.49 13.18 14.32
CA GLY A 401 -25.35 12.32 13.50
C GLY A 401 -25.13 10.82 13.77
N PRO A 402 -23.89 10.31 13.66
CA PRO A 402 -23.60 8.86 13.72
C PRO A 402 -24.05 8.16 15.01
N ILE A 403 -24.16 8.90 16.12
CA ILE A 403 -24.64 8.36 17.40
C ILE A 403 -26.06 7.76 17.33
N ALA A 404 -26.85 8.14 16.33
CA ALA A 404 -28.19 7.61 16.11
C ALA A 404 -28.20 6.13 15.67
N LEU A 405 -27.05 5.59 15.24
CA LEU A 405 -26.88 4.19 14.85
C LEU A 405 -26.56 3.26 16.02
N ILE A 406 -26.35 3.81 17.23
CA ILE A 406 -25.94 3.02 18.39
C ILE A 406 -27.15 2.43 19.08
N ASP A 407 -27.14 1.10 19.21
CA ASP A 407 -28.09 0.28 19.95
C ASP A 407 -27.37 -0.94 20.58
N GLU A 408 -28.14 -1.86 21.16
CA GLU A 408 -27.64 -3.09 21.80
C GLU A 408 -27.01 -4.11 20.83
N ASP A 409 -27.27 -3.99 19.53
CA ASP A 409 -26.75 -4.88 18.49
C ASP A 409 -25.46 -4.34 17.86
N MET A 410 -25.18 -3.03 18.00
CA MET A 410 -24.05 -2.35 17.37
C MET A 410 -22.74 -2.49 18.16
N PRO A 411 -21.75 -3.26 17.67
CA PRO A 411 -20.42 -3.31 18.26
C PRO A 411 -19.64 -2.04 17.91
N VAL A 412 -18.99 -1.47 18.91
CA VAL A 412 -18.19 -0.26 18.81
C VAL A 412 -16.76 -0.53 19.27
N VAL A 413 -15.81 -0.46 18.34
CA VAL A 413 -14.39 -0.55 18.64
C VAL A 413 -13.86 0.85 18.93
N ALA A 414 -13.47 1.12 20.18
CA ALA A 414 -12.99 2.42 20.61
C ALA A 414 -11.48 2.40 20.85
N LEU A 415 -10.73 3.24 20.12
CA LEU A 415 -9.28 3.37 20.25
C LEU A 415 -8.96 4.46 21.27
N ALA A 416 -8.58 4.04 22.48
CA ALA A 416 -8.33 4.91 23.62
C ALA A 416 -6.95 4.62 24.26
N PRO A 417 -5.84 4.73 23.51
CA PRO A 417 -4.52 4.61 24.11
C PRO A 417 -4.21 5.81 25.02
N ARG A 418 -3.23 5.65 25.91
CA ARG A 418 -2.80 6.71 26.84
C ARG A 418 -2.03 7.81 26.11
N ASP A 419 -2.75 8.78 25.58
CA ASP A 419 -2.21 10.00 24.97
C ASP A 419 -2.88 11.27 25.55
N SER A 420 -2.59 12.43 24.96
CA SER A 420 -3.10 13.74 25.40
C SER A 420 -4.62 13.88 25.28
N VAL A 421 -5.30 13.03 24.50
CA VAL A 421 -6.75 13.08 24.26
C VAL A 421 -7.52 11.93 24.91
N TYR A 422 -6.83 11.02 25.63
CA TYR A 422 -7.42 9.88 26.33
C TYR A 422 -8.72 10.22 27.10
N ALA A 423 -8.68 11.23 27.97
CA ALA A 423 -9.84 11.62 28.79
C ALA A 423 -11.06 12.05 27.93
N LYS A 424 -10.83 12.59 26.73
CA LYS A 424 -11.91 12.93 25.80
C LYS A 424 -12.49 11.68 25.16
N VAL A 425 -11.66 10.72 24.77
CA VAL A 425 -12.13 9.44 24.21
C VAL A 425 -12.93 8.65 25.26
N VAL A 426 -12.49 8.63 26.53
CA VAL A 426 -13.27 8.03 27.63
C VAL A 426 -14.66 8.65 27.75
N SER A 427 -14.78 9.97 27.60
CA SER A 427 -16.09 10.65 27.57
C SER A 427 -16.95 10.20 26.39
N ASN A 428 -16.36 9.96 25.22
CA ASN A 428 -17.10 9.44 24.05
C ASN A 428 -17.54 7.99 24.28
N ILE A 429 -16.72 7.16 24.93
CA ILE A 429 -17.08 5.80 25.33
C ILE A 429 -18.32 5.79 26.25
N GLU A 430 -18.37 6.69 27.24
CA GLU A 430 -19.53 6.82 28.12
C GLU A 430 -20.82 7.17 27.36
N GLU A 431 -20.72 7.95 26.29
CA GLU A 431 -21.85 8.33 25.45
C GLU A 431 -22.37 7.16 24.61
N VAL A 432 -21.48 6.29 24.12
CA VAL A 432 -21.83 5.02 23.46
C VAL A 432 -22.55 4.13 24.46
N LYS A 433 -21.96 3.97 25.66
CA LYS A 433 -22.52 3.11 26.70
C LYS A 433 -23.91 3.56 27.15
N ALA A 434 -24.14 4.87 27.24
CA ALA A 434 -25.45 5.43 27.59
C ALA A 434 -26.56 5.08 26.58
N ARG A 435 -26.21 4.52 25.42
CA ARG A 435 -27.11 4.07 24.35
C ARG A 435 -27.04 2.56 24.11
N SER A 436 -26.52 1.82 25.08
CA SER A 436 -26.42 0.35 25.05
C SER A 436 -25.47 -0.23 23.99
N GLY A 437 -24.62 0.59 23.35
CA GLY A 437 -23.60 0.09 22.42
C GLY A 437 -22.65 -0.88 23.11
N ARG A 438 -22.22 -1.93 22.39
CA ARG A 438 -21.30 -2.96 22.90
C ARG A 438 -19.86 -2.57 22.60
N ILE A 439 -19.07 -2.27 23.62
CA ILE A 439 -17.80 -1.55 23.48
C ILE A 439 -16.60 -2.48 23.64
N LEU A 440 -15.78 -2.55 22.59
CA LEU A 440 -14.45 -3.16 22.59
C LEU A 440 -13.42 -2.03 22.62
N ALA A 441 -12.77 -1.79 23.76
CA ALA A 441 -11.79 -0.70 23.89
C ALA A 441 -10.36 -1.20 23.72
N VAL A 442 -9.62 -0.61 22.77
CA VAL A 442 -8.18 -0.82 22.62
C VAL A 442 -7.45 0.28 23.40
N VAL A 443 -6.63 -0.11 24.36
CA VAL A 443 -5.93 0.80 25.29
C VAL A 443 -4.44 0.52 25.31
N SER A 444 -3.62 1.48 25.72
CA SER A 444 -2.19 1.27 25.94
C SER A 444 -1.82 1.43 27.41
N GLY A 445 -1.36 0.33 28.02
CA GLY A 445 -1.18 0.22 29.47
C GLY A 445 -2.47 0.26 30.29
N ASP A 446 -2.33 0.41 31.61
CA ASP A 446 -3.45 0.38 32.56
C ASP A 446 -4.56 1.40 32.24
N ALA A 447 -5.82 0.96 32.28
CA ALA A 447 -7.01 1.78 32.00
C ALA A 447 -8.12 1.63 33.08
N PRO A 448 -7.85 1.90 34.37
CA PRO A 448 -8.83 1.75 35.44
C PRO A 448 -10.12 2.56 35.24
N GLU A 449 -10.05 3.70 34.54
CA GLU A 449 -11.20 4.56 34.25
C GLU A 449 -12.21 3.93 33.31
N LEU A 450 -11.83 2.86 32.58
CA LEU A 450 -12.71 2.11 31.68
C LEU A 450 -13.30 0.85 32.32
N ILE A 451 -12.85 0.47 33.51
CA ILE A 451 -13.40 -0.69 34.24
C ILE A 451 -14.89 -0.47 34.48
N GLY A 452 -15.69 -1.45 34.04
CA GLY A 452 -17.14 -1.38 34.14
C GLY A 452 -17.79 -0.36 33.20
N LYS A 453 -17.05 0.27 32.28
CA LYS A 453 -17.59 1.16 31.23
C LYS A 453 -17.55 0.55 29.83
N VAL A 454 -16.83 -0.54 29.64
CA VAL A 454 -16.69 -1.25 28.37
C VAL A 454 -16.93 -2.74 28.58
N ASP A 455 -17.32 -3.44 27.52
CA ASP A 455 -17.57 -4.89 27.55
C ASP A 455 -16.26 -5.67 27.47
N HIS A 456 -15.30 -5.18 26.68
CA HIS A 456 -13.99 -5.81 26.51
C HIS A 456 -12.86 -4.77 26.50
N LEU A 457 -11.77 -5.10 27.18
CA LEU A 457 -10.52 -4.36 27.14
C LEU A 457 -9.47 -5.16 26.36
N ILE A 458 -8.85 -4.51 25.39
CA ILE A 458 -7.75 -5.03 24.58
C ILE A 458 -6.53 -4.17 24.87
N GLU A 459 -5.63 -4.67 25.71
CA GLU A 459 -4.46 -3.92 26.16
C GLU A 459 -3.25 -4.19 25.27
N VAL A 460 -2.73 -3.13 24.64
CA VAL A 460 -1.47 -3.15 23.88
C VAL A 460 -0.35 -2.48 24.70
N PRO A 461 0.94 -2.76 24.41
CA PRO A 461 2.04 -2.07 25.07
C PRO A 461 1.99 -0.55 24.90
N HIS A 462 2.53 0.19 25.87
CA HIS A 462 2.64 1.64 25.79
C HIS A 462 3.91 2.08 25.02
N THR A 463 3.79 3.12 24.21
CA THR A 463 4.89 3.76 23.48
C THR A 463 4.56 5.23 23.21
N VAL A 464 5.46 5.97 22.57
CA VAL A 464 5.26 7.38 22.22
C VAL A 464 4.08 7.57 21.27
N PRO A 465 3.32 8.68 21.36
CA PRO A 465 2.07 8.83 20.61
C PRO A 465 2.15 8.60 19.10
N PRO A 466 3.18 9.08 18.37
CA PRO A 466 3.32 8.81 16.95
C PRO A 466 3.38 7.32 16.59
N LEU A 467 3.87 6.46 17.48
CA LEU A 467 4.06 5.02 17.21
C LEU A 467 2.93 4.14 17.73
N LEU A 468 2.02 4.67 18.56
CA LEU A 468 0.84 3.93 19.03
C LEU A 468 -0.02 3.35 17.89
N PRO A 469 -0.23 4.04 16.75
CA PRO A 469 -0.98 3.48 15.61
C PRO A 469 -0.49 2.12 15.12
N VAL A 470 0.81 1.85 15.20
CA VAL A 470 1.35 0.53 14.83
C VAL A 470 0.78 -0.52 15.76
N LEU A 471 0.86 -0.31 17.08
CA LEU A 471 0.40 -1.28 18.08
C LEU A 471 -1.12 -1.44 18.10
N THR A 472 -1.87 -0.33 17.99
CA THR A 472 -3.33 -0.38 18.04
C THR A 472 -3.96 -0.97 16.78
N SER A 473 -3.25 -1.01 15.65
CA SER A 473 -3.72 -1.63 14.41
C SER A 473 -3.71 -3.17 14.42
N ILE A 474 -2.74 -3.79 15.12
CA ILE A 474 -2.56 -5.25 15.17
C ILE A 474 -3.82 -5.99 15.66
N PRO A 475 -4.43 -5.64 16.82
CA PRO A 475 -5.63 -6.34 17.27
C PRO A 475 -6.82 -6.15 16.31
N LEU A 476 -6.87 -5.05 15.56
CA LEU A 476 -7.93 -4.82 14.57
C LEU A 476 -7.77 -5.71 13.34
N GLN A 477 -6.52 -5.91 12.89
CA GLN A 477 -6.21 -6.84 11.81
C GLN A 477 -6.55 -8.28 12.20
N LEU A 478 -6.18 -8.70 13.42
CA LEU A 478 -6.51 -10.03 13.95
C LEU A 478 -8.02 -10.22 14.13
N LEU A 479 -8.73 -9.20 14.64
CA LEU A 479 -10.19 -9.21 14.75
C LEU A 479 -10.85 -9.36 13.38
N ALA A 480 -10.39 -8.61 12.37
CA ALA A 480 -10.90 -8.70 11.00
C ALA A 480 -10.65 -10.08 10.37
N TYR A 481 -9.43 -10.60 10.53
CA TYR A 481 -9.06 -11.95 10.09
C TYR A 481 -9.99 -13.00 10.72
N HIS A 482 -10.10 -13.04 12.05
CA HIS A 482 -10.92 -14.05 12.71
C HIS A 482 -12.42 -13.88 12.45
N ALA A 483 -12.92 -12.65 12.28
CA ALA A 483 -14.32 -12.41 11.90
C ALA A 483 -14.60 -12.96 10.49
N ALA A 484 -13.66 -12.82 9.56
CA ALA A 484 -13.79 -13.40 8.22
C ALA A 484 -13.75 -14.93 8.25
N ILE A 485 -12.88 -15.53 9.08
CA ILE A 485 -12.88 -16.99 9.29
C ILE A 485 -14.19 -17.47 9.90
N HIS A 486 -14.70 -16.79 10.94
CA HIS A 486 -16.01 -17.09 11.55
C HIS A 486 -17.14 -17.09 10.51
N ARG A 487 -17.11 -16.14 9.57
CA ARG A 487 -18.08 -16.02 8.48
C ARG A 487 -17.78 -16.90 7.25
N ASN A 488 -16.80 -17.80 7.33
CA ASN A 488 -16.36 -18.68 6.25
C ASN A 488 -16.04 -17.90 4.95
N ARG A 489 -15.28 -16.80 5.07
CA ARG A 489 -14.85 -15.98 3.94
C ARG A 489 -13.42 -16.30 3.53
N ASN A 490 -13.11 -16.07 2.24
CA ASN A 490 -11.75 -16.15 1.74
C ASN A 490 -10.99 -14.87 2.10
N VAL A 491 -10.12 -14.96 3.10
CA VAL A 491 -9.33 -13.83 3.63
C VAL A 491 -8.18 -13.41 2.71
N ASP A 492 -7.61 -14.34 1.95
CA ASP A 492 -6.48 -14.06 1.07
C ASP A 492 -6.96 -13.44 -0.25
N GLN A 493 -8.15 -13.82 -0.72
CA GLN A 493 -8.78 -13.36 -1.96
C GLN A 493 -10.26 -13.00 -1.74
N PRO A 494 -10.55 -11.87 -1.08
CA PRO A 494 -11.90 -11.36 -0.93
C PRO A 494 -12.52 -11.02 -2.30
N ARG A 495 -13.83 -11.19 -2.40
CA ARG A 495 -14.59 -10.99 -3.64
C ARG A 495 -14.47 -9.53 -4.11
N ASN A 496 -14.46 -9.33 -5.43
CA ASN A 496 -14.45 -8.02 -6.10
C ASN A 496 -13.21 -7.16 -5.84
N LEU A 497 -12.18 -7.70 -5.18
CA LEU A 497 -10.95 -6.97 -4.87
C LEU A 497 -9.76 -7.62 -5.56
N ALA A 498 -8.79 -6.80 -5.93
CA ALA A 498 -7.48 -7.21 -6.42
C ALA A 498 -6.40 -6.63 -5.49
N LYS A 499 -5.23 -7.29 -5.43
CA LYS A 499 -4.13 -6.85 -4.55
C LYS A 499 -3.63 -5.45 -4.89
N SER A 500 -3.55 -5.14 -6.19
CA SER A 500 -3.18 -3.83 -6.71
C SER A 500 -4.16 -3.44 -7.80
N VAL A 501 -4.65 -2.20 -7.75
CA VAL A 501 -5.48 -1.61 -8.80
C VAL A 501 -4.55 -0.95 -9.81
N THR A 502 -4.24 -1.67 -10.89
CA THR A 502 -3.27 -1.26 -11.94
C THR A 502 -3.94 -0.73 -13.20
N VAL A 503 -5.26 -0.59 -13.17
CA VAL A 503 -6.11 -0.08 -14.25
C VAL A 503 -7.17 0.82 -13.65
N GLU A 504 -7.67 1.76 -14.45
CA GLU A 504 -8.77 2.67 -14.09
C GLU A 504 -10.14 2.05 -14.44
#